data_AF-A0A016QJZ6-F1
#
_entry.id   AF-A0A016QJZ6-F1
#
_cell.length_a   1.000
_cell.length_b   1.000
_cell.length_c   1.000
_cell.angle_alpha   90.00
_cell.angle_beta   90.00
_cell.angle_gamma   90.00
#
_symmetry.space_group_name_H-M   'P 1'
#
loop_
_entity.id
_entity.type
_entity.pdbx_description
1 polymer ?
#
loop_
_entity_poly.entity_id
_entity_poly.type
_entity_poly.pdbx_seq_one_letter_code
_entity_poly.pdbx_strand_id
1 'polypeptide(L)'
;MLAAVLHGGVTGAHFTEWFGYGLFFLVATATQFVWGGFLLLRYFETKAAQSDPFPRVGSSRLEVPYYWAGVLGNLLIAGMYFVTRTVGIPFFGPEAGEIERWDAFGLITTSLELLLVALLLVMITERRHQQT
;
A
#
# COMPACT_ATOMS: atom_id res chain seq x y z
N MET A 1 5.31 0.97 -4.39
CA MET A 1 6.60 1.66 -4.15
C MET A 1 6.44 3.18 -4.28
N LEU A 2 5.83 3.72 -5.34
CA LEU A 2 5.62 5.18 -5.47
C LEU A 2 4.81 5.80 -4.31
N ALA A 3 3.68 5.20 -3.92
CA ALA A 3 2.92 5.66 -2.74
C ALA A 3 3.79 5.70 -1.47
N ALA A 4 4.67 4.71 -1.27
CA ALA A 4 5.59 4.67 -0.13
C ALA A 4 6.59 5.85 -0.15
N VAL A 5 7.09 6.24 -1.33
CA VAL A 5 7.95 7.43 -1.48
C VAL A 5 7.18 8.69 -1.07
N LEU A 6 5.92 8.81 -1.49
CA LEU A 6 5.09 9.97 -1.17
C LEU A 6 4.83 10.06 0.34
N HIS A 7 4.39 8.97 0.98
CA HIS A 7 4.25 8.92 2.44
C HIS A 7 5.56 9.26 3.17
N GLY A 8 6.69 8.74 2.67
CA GLY A 8 8.00 9.01 3.25
C GLY A 8 8.40 10.48 3.14
N GLY A 9 8.06 11.14 2.02
CA GLY A 9 8.36 12.54 1.76
C GLY A 9 7.68 13.51 2.72
N VAL A 10 6.50 13.17 3.24
CA VAL A 10 5.74 14.00 4.20
C VAL A 10 5.94 13.59 5.65
N THR A 11 6.52 12.42 5.91
CA THR A 11 6.71 11.86 7.26
C THR A 11 7.40 12.83 8.22
N GLY A 12 8.43 13.55 7.74
CA GLY A 12 9.17 14.51 8.56
C GLY A 12 8.32 15.69 9.03
N ALA A 13 7.49 16.25 8.14
CA ALA A 13 6.57 17.32 8.49
C ALA A 13 5.55 16.85 9.55
N HIS A 14 5.00 15.66 9.38
CA HIS A 14 4.05 15.09 10.35
C HIS A 14 4.67 14.82 11.73
N PHE A 15 5.97 14.50 11.82
CA PHE A 15 6.65 14.43 13.12
C PHE A 15 6.76 15.78 13.82
N THR A 16 6.79 16.90 13.07
CA THR A 16 6.80 18.25 13.66
C THR A 16 5.42 18.68 14.15
N GLU A 17 4.34 18.13 13.57
CA GLU A 17 2.96 18.37 13.99
C GLU A 17 2.62 17.52 15.23
N TRP A 18 2.81 16.20 15.13
CA TRP A 18 2.56 15.28 16.24
C TRP A 18 3.24 13.93 16.03
N PHE A 19 3.82 13.37 17.10
CA PHE A 19 4.55 12.09 17.04
C PHE A 19 3.76 10.96 16.40
N GLY A 20 2.46 10.83 16.71
CA GLY A 20 1.64 9.75 16.16
C GLY A 20 1.32 9.89 14.67
N TYR A 21 1.25 11.12 14.14
CA TYR A 21 1.11 11.34 12.69
C TYR A 21 2.39 10.91 11.99
N GLY A 22 3.54 11.37 12.46
CA GLY A 22 4.84 10.94 11.92
C GLY A 22 5.03 9.42 11.99
N LEU A 23 4.66 8.79 13.10
CA LEU A 23 4.73 7.33 13.26
C LEU A 23 3.81 6.60 12.27
N PHE A 24 2.59 7.08 12.05
CA PHE A 24 1.68 6.52 11.06
C PHE A 24 2.30 6.52 9.66
N PHE A 25 2.78 7.68 9.20
CA PHE A 25 3.39 7.80 7.88
C PHE A 25 4.69 7.00 7.74
N LEU A 26 5.50 6.92 8.81
CA LEU A 26 6.70 6.10 8.82
C LEU A 26 6.38 4.60 8.69
N VAL A 27 5.39 4.11 9.43
CA VAL A 27 4.95 2.71 9.37
C VAL A 27 4.34 2.40 8.00
N ALA A 28 3.50 3.28 7.46
CA ALA A 28 2.94 3.15 6.12
C ALA A 28 4.06 3.05 5.07
N THR A 29 5.01 3.98 5.12
CA THR A 29 6.19 4.03 4.24
C THR A 29 6.98 2.72 4.32
N ALA A 30 7.42 2.32 5.52
CA ALA A 30 8.22 1.13 5.71
C ALA A 30 7.49 -0.13 5.25
N THR A 31 6.21 -0.27 5.61
CA THR A 31 5.41 -1.43 5.23
C THR A 31 5.21 -1.50 3.71
N GLN A 32 4.86 -0.39 3.06
CA GLN A 32 4.69 -0.36 1.60
C GLN A 32 6.02 -0.52 0.85
N PHE A 33 7.15 -0.10 1.42
CA PHE A 33 8.48 -0.38 0.85
C PHE A 33 8.83 -1.86 0.93
N VAL A 34 8.75 -2.44 2.13
CA VAL A 34 9.09 -3.85 2.34
C VAL A 34 8.16 -4.74 1.54
N TRP A 35 6.85 -4.53 1.65
CA TRP A 35 5.86 -5.29 0.90
C TRP A 35 6.03 -5.09 -0.60
N GLY A 36 6.10 -3.85 -1.10
CA GLY A 36 6.27 -3.58 -2.53
C GLY A 36 7.59 -4.13 -3.10
N GLY A 37 8.65 -4.14 -2.30
CA GLY A 37 9.94 -4.73 -2.65
C GLY A 37 9.83 -6.24 -2.83
N PHE A 38 9.18 -6.95 -1.91
CA PHE A 38 8.93 -8.39 -2.07
C PHE A 38 8.08 -8.69 -3.32
N LEU A 39 7.04 -7.89 -3.59
CA LEU A 39 6.23 -8.07 -4.79
C LEU A 39 7.08 -7.93 -6.07
N LEU A 40 7.97 -6.94 -6.10
CA LEU A 40 8.85 -6.69 -7.23
C LEU A 40 9.90 -7.79 -7.41
N LEU A 41 10.49 -8.28 -6.31
CA LEU A 41 11.42 -9.42 -6.35
C LEU A 41 10.73 -10.66 -6.93
N ARG A 42 9.51 -10.97 -6.45
CA ARG A 42 8.73 -12.11 -6.96
C ARG A 42 8.33 -11.94 -8.43
N TYR A 43 8.05 -10.71 -8.88
CA TYR A 43 7.82 -10.43 -10.29
C TYR A 43 9.06 -10.74 -11.14
N PHE A 44 10.25 -10.31 -10.73
CA PHE A 44 11.49 -10.59 -11.46
C PHE A 44 11.85 -12.07 -11.45
N GLU A 45 11.67 -12.77 -10.32
CA GLU A 45 11.84 -14.23 -10.24
C GLU A 45 10.92 -14.96 -11.23
N THR A 46 9.65 -14.57 -11.28
CA THR A 46 8.66 -15.18 -12.19
C THR A 46 9.00 -14.91 -13.65
N LYS A 47 9.40 -13.67 -13.98
CA LYS A 47 9.81 -13.29 -15.33
C LYS A 47 11.05 -14.06 -15.78
N ALA A 48 12.05 -14.23 -14.90
CA ALA A 48 13.24 -15.01 -15.19
C ALA A 48 12.92 -16.50 -15.40
N ALA A 49 12.02 -17.05 -14.60
CA ALA A 49 11.57 -18.44 -14.72
C ALA A 49 10.79 -18.70 -16.02
N GLN A 50 10.05 -17.71 -16.54
CA GLN A 50 9.36 -17.84 -17.84
C GLN A 50 10.33 -18.01 -19.03
N SER A 51 11.55 -17.50 -18.91
CA SER A 51 12.61 -17.66 -19.92
C SER A 51 13.44 -18.93 -19.74
N ASP A 52 13.26 -19.68 -18.66
CA ASP A 52 13.99 -20.93 -18.39
C ASP A 52 13.24 -22.12 -19.03
N PRO A 53 13.90 -22.95 -19.88
CA PRO A 53 13.31 -24.20 -20.39
C PRO A 53 12.86 -25.16 -19.28
N PHE A 54 13.42 -25.05 -18.08
CA PHE A 54 13.08 -25.86 -16.91
C PHE A 54 12.77 -24.97 -15.69
N PRO A 55 11.57 -24.34 -15.63
CA PRO A 55 11.24 -23.37 -14.60
C PRO A 55 11.32 -23.99 -13.19
N ARG A 56 12.17 -23.41 -12.34
CA ARG A 56 12.35 -23.87 -10.94
C ARG A 56 11.42 -23.17 -9.94
N VAL A 57 10.74 -22.10 -10.36
CA VAL A 57 9.88 -21.29 -9.49
C VAL A 57 8.45 -21.79 -9.58
N GLY A 58 8.02 -22.54 -8.57
CA GLY A 58 6.63 -22.96 -8.39
C GLY A 58 5.77 -21.88 -7.72
N SER A 59 4.45 -21.97 -7.89
CA SER A 59 3.50 -21.12 -7.18
C SER A 59 3.47 -21.49 -5.69
N SER A 60 3.58 -20.48 -4.81
CA SER A 60 3.47 -20.68 -3.36
C SER A 60 2.02 -20.53 -2.92
N ARG A 61 1.58 -21.37 -1.97
CA ARG A 61 0.26 -21.25 -1.31
C ARG A 61 0.07 -19.90 -0.60
N LEU A 62 1.16 -19.17 -0.34
CA LEU A 62 1.14 -17.90 0.37
C LEU A 62 0.91 -16.68 -0.53
N GLU A 63 0.87 -16.84 -1.86
CA GLU A 63 0.74 -15.71 -2.79
C GLU A 63 -0.60 -14.98 -2.65
N VAL A 64 -1.71 -15.72 -2.59
CA VAL A 64 -3.04 -15.12 -2.47
C VAL A 64 -3.21 -14.38 -1.14
N PRO A 65 -2.88 -14.96 0.04
CA PRO A 65 -2.85 -14.21 1.30
C PRO A 65 -1.98 -12.96 1.25
N TYR A 66 -0.82 -13.04 0.59
CA TYR A 66 0.10 -11.92 0.45
C TYR A 66 -0.49 -10.77 -0.38
N TYR A 67 -1.18 -11.06 -1.49
CA TYR A 67 -1.90 -10.05 -2.26
C TYR A 67 -3.04 -9.42 -1.47
N TRP A 68 -3.80 -10.22 -0.71
CA TRP A 68 -4.86 -9.70 0.17
C TRP A 68 -4.31 -8.78 1.27
N ALA A 69 -3.15 -9.09 1.84
CA ALA A 69 -2.49 -8.19 2.79
C ALA A 69 -2.20 -6.82 2.16
N GLY A 70 -1.74 -6.81 0.91
CA GLY A 70 -1.56 -5.58 0.13
C GLY A 70 -2.87 -4.82 -0.11
N VAL A 71 -3.94 -5.53 -0.49
CA VAL A 71 -5.27 -4.93 -0.69
C VAL A 71 -5.77 -4.27 0.60
N LEU A 72 -5.79 -5.02 1.71
CA LEU A 72 -6.29 -4.52 2.98
C LEU A 72 -5.47 -3.36 3.52
N GLY A 73 -4.13 -3.45 3.46
CA GLY A 73 -3.25 -2.37 3.92
C GLY A 73 -3.45 -1.06 3.18
N ASN A 74 -3.52 -1.11 1.84
CA ASN A 74 -3.73 0.10 1.03
C ASN A 74 -5.16 0.65 1.20
N LEU A 75 -6.18 -0.21 1.33
CA LEU A 75 -7.54 0.25 1.62
C LEU A 75 -7.66 0.91 2.99
N LEU A 76 -6.93 0.44 4.01
CA LEU A 76 -6.90 1.09 5.31
C LEU A 76 -6.27 2.49 5.24
N ILE A 77 -5.18 2.66 4.49
CA ILE A 77 -4.55 3.98 4.33
C ILE A 77 -5.45 4.93 3.52
N ALA A 78 -5.99 4.47 2.39
CA ALA A 78 -6.93 5.24 1.58
C ALA A 78 -8.21 5.58 2.34
N GLY A 79 -8.73 4.64 3.13
CA GLY A 79 -9.87 4.84 4.01
C GLY A 79 -9.58 5.87 5.10
N MET A 80 -8.41 5.80 5.72
CA MET A 80 -7.97 6.80 6.70
C MET A 80 -7.89 8.19 6.07
N TYR A 81 -7.30 8.32 4.88
CA TYR A 81 -7.31 9.58 4.12
C TYR A 81 -8.74 10.10 3.96
N PHE A 82 -9.65 9.28 3.47
CA PHE A 82 -11.04 9.71 3.27
C PHE A 82 -11.74 10.12 4.57
N VAL A 83 -11.49 9.41 5.68
CA VAL A 83 -12.05 9.73 7.00
C VAL A 83 -11.60 11.12 7.45
N THR A 84 -10.32 11.46 7.35
CA THR A 84 -9.87 12.78 7.82
C THR A 84 -10.41 13.93 6.96
N ARG A 85 -10.78 13.67 5.69
CA ARG A 85 -11.36 14.65 4.76
C ARG A 85 -12.89 14.81 4.86
N THR A 86 -13.56 13.92 5.59
CA THR A 86 -15.04 13.89 5.66
C THR A 86 -15.59 13.94 7.07
N VAL A 87 -14.95 13.23 8.00
CA VAL A 87 -15.35 13.12 9.41
C VAL A 87 -14.38 13.90 10.31
N GLY A 88 -13.11 13.97 9.92
CA GLY A 88 -12.04 14.64 10.64
C GLY A 88 -11.02 13.67 11.25
N ILE A 89 -9.94 14.22 11.81
CA ILE A 89 -8.82 13.42 12.32
C ILE A 89 -9.26 12.58 13.53
N PRO A 90 -9.10 11.24 13.53
CA PRO A 90 -9.55 10.38 14.61
C PRO A 90 -8.81 10.58 15.93
N PHE A 91 -9.58 10.78 17.02
CA PHE A 91 -9.29 10.64 18.47
C PHE A 91 -8.03 11.27 19.10
N PHE A 92 -6.90 11.39 18.41
CA PHE A 92 -5.62 11.77 18.97
C PHE A 92 -4.89 12.80 18.11
N GLY A 93 -4.04 13.60 18.76
CA GLY A 93 -3.25 14.66 18.14
C GLY A 93 -3.85 16.05 18.36
N PRO A 94 -3.09 17.11 18.05
CA PRO A 94 -3.52 18.50 18.25
C PRO A 94 -4.76 18.89 17.43
N GLU A 95 -4.95 18.21 16.29
CA GLU A 95 -5.99 18.52 15.29
C GLU A 95 -7.11 17.47 15.31
N ALA A 96 -7.22 16.68 16.38
CA ALA A 96 -8.25 15.65 16.49
C ALA A 96 -9.66 16.25 16.33
N GLY A 97 -10.46 15.67 15.45
CA GLY A 97 -11.80 16.13 15.08
C GLY A 97 -11.82 17.21 14.00
N GLU A 98 -10.67 17.78 13.62
CA GLU A 98 -10.61 18.74 12.53
C GLU A 98 -10.73 18.04 11.17
N ILE A 99 -11.55 18.62 10.27
CA ILE A 99 -11.72 18.12 8.91
C ILE A 99 -10.59 18.70 8.05
N GLU A 100 -9.74 17.81 7.56
CA GLU A 100 -8.65 18.19 6.66
C GLU A 100 -9.19 18.59 5.30
N ARG A 101 -8.53 19.54 4.65
CA ARG A 101 -8.85 19.92 3.28
C ARG A 101 -8.36 18.85 2.31
N TRP A 102 -9.08 18.75 1.19
CA TRP A 102 -8.60 18.01 0.03
C TRP A 102 -7.34 18.67 -0.52
N ASP A 103 -6.31 17.87 -0.71
CA ASP A 103 -5.00 18.31 -1.16
C ASP A 103 -4.51 17.43 -2.32
N ALA A 104 -3.69 18.02 -3.21
CA ALA A 104 -3.24 17.32 -4.42
C ALA A 104 -2.32 16.14 -4.11
N PHE A 105 -1.50 16.24 -3.06
CA PHE A 105 -0.51 15.22 -2.72
C PHE A 105 -1.20 13.93 -2.24
N GLY A 106 -2.17 14.07 -1.36
CA GLY A 106 -3.03 13.02 -0.86
C GLY A 106 -3.87 12.40 -1.97
N LEU A 107 -4.50 13.21 -2.84
CA LEU A 107 -5.26 12.68 -3.97
C LEU A 107 -4.40 11.81 -4.92
N ILE A 108 -3.18 12.26 -5.24
CA ILE A 108 -2.25 11.48 -6.06
C ILE A 108 -1.84 10.19 -5.34
N THR A 109 -1.47 10.29 -4.06
CA THR A 109 -1.04 9.14 -3.25
C THR A 109 -2.15 8.10 -3.15
N THR A 110 -3.36 8.51 -2.79
CA THR A 110 -4.53 7.62 -2.70
C THR A 110 -4.91 7.04 -4.05
N SER A 111 -4.80 7.79 -5.16
CA SER A 111 -5.04 7.25 -6.50
C SER A 111 -4.06 6.12 -6.84
N LEU A 112 -2.79 6.27 -6.48
CA LEU A 112 -1.78 5.22 -6.66
C LEU A 112 -2.06 3.99 -5.79
N GLU A 113 -2.53 4.18 -4.56
CA GLU A 113 -2.94 3.10 -3.66
C GLU A 113 -4.12 2.32 -4.23
N LEU A 114 -5.15 3.02 -4.72
CA LEU A 114 -6.34 2.40 -5.32
C LEU A 114 -6.01 1.68 -6.63
N LEU A 115 -5.12 2.23 -7.45
CA LEU A 115 -4.62 1.53 -8.63
C LEU A 115 -3.91 0.23 -8.25
N LEU A 116 -3.06 0.26 -7.23
CA LEU A 116 -2.38 -0.94 -6.74
C LEU A 116 -3.39 -1.98 -6.21
N VAL A 117 -4.41 -1.54 -5.47
CA VAL A 117 -5.51 -2.43 -5.02
C VAL A 117 -6.18 -3.11 -6.22
N ALA A 118 -6.53 -2.35 -7.26
CA ALA A 118 -7.17 -2.91 -8.45
C ALA A 118 -6.28 -3.96 -9.14
N LEU A 119 -4.98 -3.69 -9.29
CA LEU A 119 -4.02 -4.63 -9.87
C LEU A 119 -3.91 -5.91 -9.04
N LEU A 120 -3.90 -5.82 -7.71
CA LEU A 120 -3.83 -7.00 -6.84
C LEU A 120 -5.09 -7.85 -6.91
N LEU A 121 -6.27 -7.25 -7.03
CA LEU A 121 -7.52 -7.97 -7.22
C LEU A 121 -7.54 -8.74 -8.54
N VAL A 122 -6.99 -8.15 -9.62
CA VAL A 122 -6.79 -8.86 -10.89
C VAL A 122 -5.88 -10.07 -10.71
N MET A 123 -4.71 -9.89 -10.07
CA MET A 123 -3.76 -10.99 -9.82
C MET A 123 -4.36 -12.11 -8.97
N ILE A 124 -5.17 -11.77 -7.94
CA ILE A 124 -5.88 -12.75 -7.11
C ILE A 124 -6.86 -13.56 -7.96
N THR A 125 -7.59 -12.90 -8.87
CA THR A 125 -8.58 -13.54 -9.74
C THR A 125 -7.92 -14.49 -10.72
N GLU A 126 -6.86 -14.05 -11.40
CA GLU A 126 -6.06 -14.89 -12.30
C GLU A 126 -5.48 -16.12 -11.60
N ARG A 127 -4.95 -15.95 -10.38
CA ARG A 127 -4.41 -17.07 -9.58
C ARG A 127 -5.46 -18.09 -9.21
N ARG A 128 -6.69 -17.66 -8.88
CA ARG A 128 -7.78 -18.60 -8.57
C ARG A 128 -8.19 -19.40 -9.79
N HIS A 129 -8.26 -18.79 -10.97
CA HIS A 129 -8.56 -19.50 -12.21
C HIS A 129 -7.52 -20.56 -12.58
N GLN A 130 -6.25 -20.38 -12.23
CA GLN A 130 -5.21 -21.39 -12.48
C GLN A 130 -5.29 -22.60 -11.54
N GLN A 131 -6.07 -22.52 -10.45
CA GLN A 131 -6.19 -23.57 -9.43
C GLN A 131 -7.48 -24.41 -9.54
N THR A 132 -8.43 -23.99 -10.39
CA THR A 132 -9.68 -24.69 -10.68
C THR A 132 -9.57 -25.53 -11.93
#